data_AF-K2E726-F1
#
_entry.id   AF-K2E726-F1
#
_cell.length_a   1.000
_cell.length_b   1.000
_cell.length_c   1.000
_cell.angle_alpha   90.00
_cell.angle_beta   90.00
_cell.angle_gamma   90.00
#
_symmetry.space_group_name_H-M   'P 1'
#
loop_
_entity.id
_entity.type
_entity.pdbx_description
1 polymer ?
#
loop_
_entity_poly.entity_id
_entity_poly.type
_entity_poly.pdbx_seq_one_letter_code
_entity_poly.pdbx_strand_id
1 'polypeptide(L)'
;MSTLEFLRQFRFGGYAIFDFAVSFLGIYLLAPLLTKLFRIIRIHVPKRNWLFLTLPISILVHLLVGNITPMTRQFINIHGNYTLKIVIIILLFLGLRGVRIRK
;
A
#
# COMPACT_ATOMS: atom_id res chain seq x y z
N MET A 1 20.08 -4.01 -20.65
CA MET A 1 19.36 -3.64 -19.42
C MET A 1 18.66 -2.32 -19.66
N SER A 2 17.35 -2.27 -19.45
CA SER A 2 16.62 -0.98 -19.43
C SER A 2 16.87 -0.23 -18.11
N THR A 3 16.66 1.08 -18.09
CA THR A 3 16.76 1.89 -16.86
C THR A 3 15.85 1.36 -15.75
N LEU A 4 14.67 0.84 -16.10
CA LEU A 4 13.73 0.24 -15.14
C LEU A 4 14.25 -1.08 -14.56
N GLU A 5 14.88 -1.93 -15.37
CA GLU A 5 15.50 -3.17 -14.90
C GLU A 5 16.64 -2.88 -13.92
N PHE A 6 17.48 -1.89 -14.23
CA PHE A 6 18.56 -1.45 -13.35
C PHE A 6 18.02 -0.96 -11.99
N LEU A 7 16.94 -0.19 -11.97
CA LEU A 7 16.35 0.30 -10.71
C LEU A 7 15.68 -0.82 -9.90
N ARG A 8 15.07 -1.80 -10.57
CA ARG A 8 14.39 -2.93 -9.92
C ARG A 8 15.33 -4.03 -9.42
N GLN A 9 16.61 -4.03 -9.83
CA GLN A 9 17.58 -5.02 -9.36
C GLN A 9 17.85 -4.93 -7.85
N PHE A 10 17.69 -3.74 -7.26
CA PHE A 10 17.86 -3.51 -5.82
C PHE A 10 16.64 -4.05 -5.07
N ARG A 11 16.83 -5.17 -4.37
CA ARG A 11 15.74 -5.90 -3.70
C ARG A 11 16.02 -6.11 -2.22
N PHE A 12 14.97 -6.07 -1.42
CA PHE A 12 14.99 -6.45 -0.01
C PHE A 12 13.86 -7.44 0.25
N GLY A 13 14.18 -8.60 0.84
CA GLY A 13 13.18 -9.66 1.06
C GLY A 13 12.51 -10.18 -0.22
N GLY A 14 13.15 -10.04 -1.38
CA GLY A 14 12.60 -10.40 -2.69
C GLY A 14 11.77 -9.31 -3.39
N TYR A 15 11.53 -8.17 -2.74
CA TYR A 15 10.77 -7.05 -3.29
C TYR A 15 11.69 -5.95 -3.79
N ALA A 16 11.37 -5.33 -4.93
CA ALA A 16 12.13 -4.20 -5.46
C ALA A 16 11.93 -2.96 -4.57
N ILE A 17 13.03 -2.38 -4.09
CA ILE A 17 13.01 -1.17 -3.25
C ILE A 17 12.44 0.01 -4.04
N PHE A 18 12.75 0.08 -5.33
CA PHE A 18 12.24 1.11 -6.23
C PHE A 18 10.70 1.11 -6.30
N ASP A 19 10.07 -0.06 -6.51
CA ASP A 19 8.60 -0.16 -6.59
C ASP A 19 7.94 0.26 -5.26
N PHE A 20 8.60 -0.03 -4.13
CA PHE A 20 8.15 0.41 -2.81
C PHE A 20 8.21 1.94 -2.69
N ALA A 21 9.35 2.54 -3.02
CA ALA A 21 9.53 3.99 -2.96
C ALA A 21 8.53 4.73 -3.86
N VAL A 22 8.33 4.26 -5.09
CA VAL A 22 7.38 4.84 -6.04
C VAL A 22 5.94 4.74 -5.52
N SER A 23 5.57 3.61 -4.94
CA SER A 23 4.23 3.44 -4.35
C SER A 23 3.95 4.44 -3.23
N PHE A 24 4.90 4.61 -2.30
CA PHE A 24 4.76 5.57 -1.20
C PHE A 24 4.78 7.01 -1.68
N LEU A 25 5.65 7.34 -2.63
CA LEU A 25 5.71 8.67 -3.23
C LEU A 25 4.40 9.00 -3.97
N GLY A 26 3.87 8.05 -4.73
CA GLY A 26 2.60 8.19 -5.43
C GLY A 26 1.45 8.46 -4.46
N ILE A 27 1.33 7.66 -3.39
CA ILE A 27 0.29 7.88 -2.37
C ILE A 27 0.51 9.19 -1.62
N TYR A 28 1.74 9.58 -1.31
CA TYR A 28 2.04 10.86 -0.67
C TYR A 28 1.51 12.04 -1.49
N LEU A 29 1.79 12.04 -2.80
CA LEU A 29 1.33 13.08 -3.73
C LEU A 29 -0.19 13.05 -3.91
N LEU A 30 -0.80 11.86 -3.92
CA LEU A 30 -2.24 11.68 -4.06
C LEU A 30 -3.03 11.92 -2.76
N ALA A 31 -2.40 11.84 -1.58
CA ALA A 31 -3.08 11.92 -0.29
C ALA A 31 -3.97 13.16 -0.13
N PRO A 32 -3.60 14.38 -0.56
CA PRO A 32 -4.48 15.55 -0.51
C PRO A 32 -5.73 15.37 -1.39
N LEU A 33 -5.59 14.77 -2.57
CA LEU A 33 -6.69 14.50 -3.49
C LEU A 33 -7.61 13.40 -2.93
N LEU A 34 -7.04 12.27 -2.49
CA LEU A 34 -7.78 11.17 -1.88
C LEU A 34 -8.57 11.62 -0.66
N THR A 35 -7.97 12.47 0.19
CA THR A 35 -8.66 13.07 1.34
C THR A 35 -9.86 13.92 0.91
N LYS A 36 -9.73 14.71 -0.17
CA LYS A 36 -10.84 15.52 -0.70
C LYS A 36 -11.94 14.64 -1.30
N LEU A 37 -11.57 13.59 -2.05
CA LEU A 37 -12.50 12.67 -2.69
C LEU A 37 -13.33 11.90 -1.66
N PHE A 38 -12.69 11.32 -0.65
CA PHE A 38 -13.38 10.59 0.42
C PHE A 38 -14.28 11.48 1.27
N ARG A 39 -13.96 12.77 1.37
CA ARG A 39 -14.82 13.75 2.05
C ARG A 39 -16.18 13.91 1.36
N ILE A 40 -16.28 13.67 0.04
CA ILE A 40 -17.56 13.72 -0.71
C ILE A 40 -18.53 12.68 -0.17
N ILE A 41 -18.04 11.47 0.14
CA ILE A 41 -18.81 10.38 0.75
C ILE A 41 -18.82 10.44 2.29
N ARG A 42 -18.57 11.63 2.86
CA ARG A 42 -18.55 11.91 4.30
C ARG A 42 -17.48 11.15 5.11
N ILE A 43 -16.48 10.56 4.48
CA ILE A 43 -15.37 9.89 5.16
C ILE A 43 -14.17 10.83 5.21
N HIS A 44 -13.69 11.14 6.42
CA HIS A 44 -12.48 11.89 6.63
C HIS A 44 -11.31 10.95 6.95
N VAL A 45 -10.36 10.84 6.02
CA VAL A 45 -9.09 10.14 6.21
C VAL A 45 -7.97 11.19 6.32
N PRO A 46 -7.22 11.25 7.44
CA PRO A 46 -6.08 12.15 7.55
C PRO A 46 -5.01 11.87 6.49
N LYS A 47 -4.31 12.91 6.02
CA LYS A 47 -3.29 12.77 4.96
C LYS A 47 -2.23 11.71 5.27
N ARG A 48 -1.74 11.69 6.53
CA ARG A 48 -0.72 10.74 7.00
C ARG A 48 -1.22 9.29 6.96
N ASN A 49 -2.51 9.06 7.16
CA ASN A 49 -3.08 7.72 7.20
C ASN A 49 -3.03 7.01 5.84
N TRP A 50 -3.13 7.77 4.75
CA TRP A 50 -2.95 7.22 3.40
C TRP A 50 -1.60 6.54 3.23
N LEU A 51 -0.53 7.08 3.83
CA LEU A 51 0.80 6.47 3.75
C LEU A 51 0.84 5.08 4.39
N PHE A 52 0.17 4.90 5.54
CA PHE A 52 0.05 3.58 6.17
C PHE A 52 -0.82 2.63 5.34
N LEU A 53 -1.82 3.16 4.64
CA LEU A 53 -2.67 2.38 3.73
C LEU A 53 -2.00 2.02 2.40
N THR A 54 -0.82 2.55 2.08
CA THR A 54 -0.12 2.31 0.80
C THR A 54 0.01 0.82 0.48
N LEU A 55 0.58 0.02 1.40
CA LEU A 55 0.79 -1.41 1.17
C LEU A 55 -0.51 -2.22 1.19
N PRO A 56 -1.43 -2.03 2.17
CA PRO A 56 -2.73 -2.66 2.13
C PRO A 56 -3.50 -2.38 0.83
N ILE A 57 -3.55 -1.12 0.37
CA ILE A 57 -4.20 -0.73 -0.88
C ILE A 57 -3.49 -1.35 -2.07
N SER A 58 -2.16 -1.32 -2.13
CA SER A 58 -1.39 -1.92 -3.23
C SER A 58 -1.68 -3.42 -3.35
N ILE A 59 -1.65 -4.18 -2.24
CA ILE A 59 -1.99 -5.60 -2.22
C ILE A 59 -3.42 -5.83 -2.72
N LEU A 60 -4.37 -5.03 -2.24
CA LEU A 60 -5.78 -5.11 -2.66
C LEU A 60 -5.93 -4.84 -4.16
N VAL A 61 -5.31 -3.78 -4.68
CA VAL A 61 -5.36 -3.43 -6.11
C VAL A 61 -4.73 -4.52 -6.96
N HIS A 62 -3.58 -5.06 -6.58
CA HIS A 62 -2.95 -6.17 -7.31
C HIS A 62 -3.83 -7.43 -7.32
N LEU A 63 -4.55 -7.70 -6.23
CA LEU A 63 -5.50 -8.81 -6.16
C LEU A 63 -6.71 -8.57 -7.08
N LEU A 64 -7.28 -7.36 -7.08
CA LEU A 64 -8.44 -7.00 -7.90
C LEU A 64 -8.12 -6.94 -9.40
N VAL A 65 -6.92 -6.46 -9.77
CA VAL A 65 -6.48 -6.34 -11.16
C VAL A 65 -5.95 -7.68 -11.71
N GLY A 66 -5.58 -8.62 -10.84
CA GLY A 66 -5.02 -9.92 -11.23
C GLY A 66 -3.51 -9.90 -11.52
N ASN A 67 -2.85 -8.76 -11.40
CA ASN A 67 -1.40 -8.62 -11.57
C ASN A 67 -0.67 -8.91 -10.26
N ILE A 68 -0.52 -10.20 -9.95
CA ILE A 68 0.03 -10.68 -8.66
C ILE A 68 1.53 -10.40 -8.56
N THR A 69 1.91 -9.59 -7.57
CA THR A 69 3.32 -9.35 -7.20
C THR A 69 3.85 -10.42 -6.24
N PRO A 70 5.17 -10.56 -6.05
CA PRO A 70 5.73 -11.43 -5.01
C PRO A 70 5.17 -11.13 -3.60
N MET A 71 4.94 -9.85 -3.27
CA MET A 71 4.36 -9.45 -1.98
C MET A 71 2.91 -9.91 -1.86
N THR A 72 2.08 -9.65 -2.87
CA THR A 72 0.68 -10.12 -2.91
C THR A 72 0.62 -11.63 -2.80
N ARG A 73 1.47 -12.35 -3.54
CA ARG A 73 1.55 -13.83 -3.50
C ARG A 73 1.89 -14.36 -2.10
N GLN A 74 2.85 -13.74 -1.43
CA GLN A 74 3.25 -14.12 -0.08
C GLN A 74 2.19 -13.77 0.96
N PHE A 75 1.46 -12.67 0.77
CA PHE A 75 0.37 -12.27 1.65
C PHE A 75 -0.83 -13.22 1.57
N ILE A 76 -1.25 -13.63 0.36
CA ILE A 76 -2.39 -14.53 0.16
C ILE A 76 -2.08 -16.00 0.50
N ASN A 77 -0.81 -16.39 0.49
CA ASN A 77 -0.43 -17.75 0.87
C ASN A 77 -0.80 -17.98 2.34
N ILE A 78 -1.75 -18.89 2.60
CA ILE A 78 -2.27 -19.19 3.93
C ILE A 78 -1.15 -19.73 4.85
N HIS A 79 -0.28 -20.58 4.33
CA HIS A 79 0.72 -21.34 5.07
C HIS A 79 2.12 -20.69 5.01
N GLY A 80 2.26 -19.49 5.57
CA GLY A 80 3.55 -18.83 5.71
C GLY A 80 3.50 -17.30 5.74
N ASN A 81 4.69 -16.69 5.67
CA ASN A 81 4.91 -15.24 5.61
C ASN A 81 4.19 -14.43 6.70
N TYR A 82 4.10 -15.00 7.92
CA TYR A 82 3.39 -14.38 9.04
C TYR A 82 3.93 -12.98 9.39
N THR A 83 5.25 -12.77 9.28
CA THR A 83 5.87 -11.46 9.50
C THR A 83 5.32 -10.39 8.54
N LEU A 84 5.25 -10.68 7.23
CA LEU A 84 4.64 -9.77 6.25
C LEU A 84 3.18 -9.50 6.61
N LYS A 85 2.40 -10.54 6.89
CA LYS A 85 0.98 -10.41 7.24
C LYS A 85 0.77 -9.53 8.47
N ILE A 86 1.55 -9.75 9.53
CA ILE A 86 1.52 -8.95 10.75
C ILE A 86 1.83 -7.50 10.42
N VAL A 87 2.87 -7.23 9.62
CA VAL A 87 3.20 -5.86 9.18
C VAL A 87 2.05 -5.22 8.42
N ILE A 88 1.44 -5.92 7.46
CA ILE A 88 0.29 -5.42 6.69
C ILE A 88 -0.92 -5.16 7.59
N ILE A 89 -1.20 -6.03 8.56
CA ILE A 89 -2.29 -5.86 9.53
C ILE A 89 -2.04 -4.64 10.42
N ILE A 90 -0.81 -4.45 10.93
CA ILE A 90 -0.43 -3.28 11.72
C ILE A 90 -0.60 -2.00 10.89
N LEU A 91 -0.12 -2.00 9.64
CA LEU A 91 -0.26 -0.86 8.74
C LEU A 91 -1.72 -0.55 8.42
N LEU A 92 -2.54 -1.57 8.20
CA LEU A 92 -3.99 -1.41 8.02
C LEU A 92 -4.62 -0.78 9.26
N PHE A 93 -4.31 -1.28 10.45
CA PHE A 93 -4.82 -0.74 11.71
C PHE A 93 -4.41 0.73 11.91
N LEU A 94 -3.13 1.05 11.71
CA LEU A 94 -2.62 2.43 11.80
C LEU A 94 -3.24 3.36 10.75
N GLY A 95 -3.44 2.84 9.53
CA GLY A 95 -4.08 3.58 8.43
C GLY A 95 -5.55 3.87 8.68
N LEU A 96 -6.29 2.95 9.32
CA LEU A 96 -7.68 3.18 9.68
C LEU A 96 -7.83 4.00 10.98
N ARG A 97 -6.80 4.03 11.83
CA ARG A 97 -6.82 4.78 13.09
C ARG A 97 -6.93 6.29 12.86
N GLY A 98 -8.11 6.85 13.14
CA GLY A 98 -8.38 8.28 12.97
C GLY A 98 -9.18 8.61 11.71
N VAL A 99 -9.57 7.59 10.93
CA VAL A 99 -10.65 7.74 9.95
C VAL A 99 -11.95 8.03 10.70
N ARG A 100 -12.67 9.07 10.29
CA ARG A 100 -13.92 9.50 10.93
C ARG A 100 -15.01 9.69 9.89
N ILE A 101 -16.23 9.27 10.21
CA ILE A 101 -17.41 9.59 9.42
C ILE A 101 -17.93 10.94 9.92
N ARG A 102 -18.02 11.93 9.03
CA ARG A 102 -18.70 13.20 9.34
C ARG A 102 -20.21 12.97 9.26
N LYS A 103 -20.94 13.41 10.30
CA LYS A 103 -22.39 13.47 10.26
C LYS A 103 -22.85 14.48 9.22
#